data_AF-A0A3S1CTN8-F1
#
_entry.id   AF-A0A3S1CTN8-F1
#
_cell.length_a   1.000
_cell.length_b   1.000
_cell.length_c   1.000
_cell.angle_alpha   90.00
_cell.angle_beta   90.00
_cell.angle_gamma   90.00
#
_symmetry.space_group_name_H-M   'P 1'
#
loop_
_entity.id
_entity.type
_entity.pdbx_description
1 polymer ?
#
loop_
_entity_poly.entity_id
_entity_poly.type
_entity_poly.pdbx_seq_one_letter_code
_entity_poly.pdbx_strand_id
1 'polypeptide(L)' 'MRGWEFLAEDEAIDAAIDKYGKDPTTSVAYCAFEALDNRGGPEHRFWCDLFLKLVNADHVGWA' A
#
# COMPACT_ATOMS: atom_id res chain seq x y z
N MET A 1 -10.96 -1.88 13.85
CA MET A 1 -10.30 -1.66 12.55
C MET A 1 -10.00 -3.04 11.99
N ARG A 2 -10.46 -3.40 10.79
CA ARG A 2 -10.13 -4.70 10.19
C ARG A 2 -8.65 -4.67 9.81
N GLY A 3 -7.97 -5.81 9.96
CA GLY A 3 -6.58 -5.96 9.50
C GLY A 3 -6.49 -5.91 7.98
N TRP A 4 -5.27 -5.72 7.48
CA TRP A 4 -4.97 -5.70 6.05
C TRP A 4 -5.47 -6.97 5.32
N GLU A 5 -5.63 -8.10 6.02
CA GLU A 5 -6.11 -9.36 5.45
C GLU A 5 -7.53 -9.30 4.88
N PHE A 6 -8.32 -8.30 5.29
CA PHE A 6 -9.73 -8.17 4.93
C PHE A 6 -10.03 -6.95 4.06
N LEU A 7 -9.01 -6.22 3.64
CA LEU A 7 -9.16 -5.02 2.83
C LEU A 7 -9.09 -5.40 1.35
N ALA A 8 -10.06 -4.92 0.57
CA ALA A 8 -9.85 -4.80 -0.87
C ALA A 8 -8.75 -3.76 -1.15
N GLU A 9 -8.22 -3.74 -2.38
CA GLU A 9 -7.08 -2.85 -2.71
C GLU A 9 -7.43 -1.36 -2.56
N ASP A 10 -8.64 -0.96 -2.96
CA ASP A 10 -9.17 0.39 -2.79
C ASP A 10 -9.36 0.74 -1.31
N GLU A 11 -9.94 -0.17 -0.53
CA GLU A 11 -10.10 0.02 0.92
C GLU A 11 -8.73 0.13 1.64
N ALA A 12 -7.73 -0.61 1.17
CA ALA A 12 -6.38 -0.57 1.71
C ALA A 12 -5.66 0.74 1.38
N ILE A 13 -5.87 1.27 0.17
CA ILE A 13 -5.37 2.58 -0.24
C ILE A 13 -6.02 3.67 0.62
N ASP A 14 -7.34 3.68 0.75
CA ASP A 14 -8.07 4.67 1.54
C ASP A 14 -7.65 4.62 3.01
N ALA A 15 -7.49 3.41 3.58
CA ALA A 15 -7.01 3.25 4.95
C ALA A 15 -5.57 3.77 5.13
N ALA A 16 -4.69 3.54 4.15
CA ALA A 16 -3.33 4.07 4.19
C ALA A 16 -3.32 5.61 4.12
N ILE A 17 -4.16 6.20 3.26
CA ILE A 17 -4.31 7.65 3.12
C ILE A 17 -4.88 8.26 4.41
N ASP A 18 -5.92 7.66 4.99
CA ASP A 18 -6.51 8.11 6.26
C ASP A 18 -5.46 8.07 7.39
N LYS A 19 -4.62 7.03 7.40
CA LYS A 19 -3.56 6.88 8.40
C LYS A 19 -2.43 7.91 8.28
N TYR A 20 -1.95 8.19 7.06
CA TYR A 20 -0.73 9.01 6.87
C TYR A 20 -0.96 10.39 6.27
N GLY A 21 -2.14 10.66 5.70
CA GLY A 21 -2.49 11.92 5.05
C GLY A 21 -1.60 12.26 3.84
N LYS A 22 -1.09 11.26 3.12
CA LYS A 22 -0.27 11.43 1.91
C LYS A 22 -1.00 10.94 0.66
N ASP A 23 -0.40 11.17 -0.50
CA ASP A 23 -0.87 10.56 -1.76
C ASP A 23 -0.90 9.02 -1.64
N PRO A 24 -1.69 8.33 -2.49
CA PRO A 24 -1.87 6.88 -2.42
C PRO A 24 -0.54 6.11 -2.37
N THR A 25 0.39 6.45 -3.25
CA THR A 25 1.67 5.74 -3.40
C THR A 25 2.55 5.89 -2.16
N THR A 26 2.70 7.12 -1.66
CA THR A 26 3.49 7.39 -0.44
C THR A 26 2.85 6.75 0.79
N SER A 27 1.53 6.82 0.91
CA SER A 27 0.78 6.24 2.03
C SER A 27 0.95 4.72 2.08
N VAL A 28 0.80 4.04 0.94
CA VAL A 28 1.01 2.58 0.84
C VAL A 28 2.47 2.19 1.10
N ALA A 29 3.43 3.00 0.65
CA ALA A 29 4.85 2.76 0.94
C ALA A 29 5.17 2.77 2.44
N TYR A 30 4.51 3.63 3.21
CA TYR A 30 4.66 3.65 4.67
C TYR A 30 4.04 2.43 5.35
N CYS A 31 2.92 1.90 4.86
CA CYS A 31 2.40 0.61 5.34
C CYS A 31 3.40 -0.53 5.09
N ALA A 32 4.01 -0.59 3.91
CA ALA A 32 5.04 -1.59 3.61
C ALA A 32 6.26 -1.45 4.54
N PHE A 33 6.66 -0.22 4.85
CA PHE A 33 7.78 0.08 5.76
C PHE A 33 7.49 -0.34 7.20
N GLU A 34 6.28 -0.12 7.72
CA GLU A 34 5.91 -0.59 9.06
C GLU A 34 5.87 -2.12 9.16
N ALA A 35 5.45 -2.81 8.09
CA ALA A 35 5.42 -4.26 8.02
C ALA A 35 6.82 -4.90 7.85
N LEU A 36 7.89 -4.08 7.80
CA LEU A 36 9.26 -4.55 7.55
C LEU A 36 9.81 -5.43 8.68
N ASP A 37 9.32 -5.30 9.91
CA ASP A 37 9.74 -6.17 11.03
C ASP A 37 9.46 -7.65 10.73
N ASN A 38 8.40 -7.92 9.95
CA ASN A 38 8.13 -9.22 9.34
C ASN A 38 8.40 -9.17 7.83
N ARG A 39 9.63 -8.80 7.44
CA ARG A 39 10.04 -8.64 6.05
C ARG A 39 9.71 -9.87 5.21
N GLY A 40 8.93 -9.68 4.16
CA GLY A 40 8.51 -10.78 3.29
C GLY A 40 7.42 -11.67 3.90
N GLY A 41 6.87 -11.29 5.05
CA GLY A 41 5.63 -11.82 5.58
C GLY A 41 4.42 -11.38 4.73
N PRO A 42 3.24 -11.97 4.97
CA PRO A 42 2.05 -11.74 4.16
C PRO A 42 1.65 -10.26 4.06
N GLU A 43 1.68 -9.53 5.19
CA GLU A 43 1.36 -8.10 5.24
C GLU A 43 2.34 -7.26 4.42
N HIS A 44 3.65 -7.48 4.63
CA HIS A 44 4.69 -6.78 3.91
C HIS A 44 4.58 -7.02 2.39
N ARG A 45 4.30 -8.26 1.97
CA ARG A 45 4.10 -8.58 0.55
C ARG A 45 2.87 -7.88 -0.01
N PHE A 46 1.74 -7.94 0.70
CA PHE A 46 0.51 -7.26 0.30
C PHE A 46 0.75 -5.77 0.03
N TRP A 47 1.37 -5.05 0.97
CA TRP A 47 1.64 -3.62 0.81
C TRP A 47 2.68 -3.34 -0.28
N CYS A 48 3.71 -4.18 -0.44
CA CYS A 48 4.68 -4.05 -1.52
C CYS A 48 4.04 -4.26 -2.91
N ASP A 49 3.18 -5.27 -3.06
CA ASP A 49 2.52 -5.56 -4.32
C ASP A 49 1.57 -4.43 -4.72
N LEU A 50 0.83 -3.88 -3.74
CA LEU A 50 -0.05 -2.72 -3.93
C LEU A 50 0.74 -1.47 -4.31
N PHE A 51 1.88 -1.21 -3.65
CA PHE A 51 2.79 -0.12 -4.00
C PHE A 51 3.26 -0.22 -5.45
N LEU A 52 3.71 -1.40 -5.87
CA LEU A 52 4.18 -1.63 -7.24
C LEU A 52 3.07 -1.44 -8.27
N LYS A 53 1.83 -1.84 -7.97
CA LYS A 53 0.67 -1.57 -8.83
C LYS A 53 0.44 -0.08 -9.02
N LEU A 54 0.48 0.71 -7.94
CA LEU A 54 0.29 2.16 -8.00
C LEU A 54 1.39 2.85 -8.80
N VAL A 55 2.65 2.52 -8.52
CA VAL A 55 3.79 3.06 -9.27
C VAL A 55 3.66 2.73 -10.77
N ASN A 56 3.30 1.50 -11.11
CA ASN A 56 3.14 1.10 -12.50
C ASN A 56 1.93 1.79 -13.17
N ALA A 57 0.83 2.02 -12.45
CA ALA A 57 -0.33 2.73 -12.97
C ALA A 57 -0.01 4.20 -13.30
N ASP A 58 0.74 4.89 -12.43
CA ASP A 58 1.19 6.27 -12.68
C ASP A 58 2.13 6.37 -13.88
N HIS A 59 2.94 5.34 -14.15
CA HIS A 59 3.85 5.32 -15.31
C HIS A 59 3.14 5.17 -16.66
N VAL A 60 1.91 4.67 -16.72
CA VAL A 60 1.14 4.53 -17.98
C VAL A 60 0.69 5.90 -18.53
N GLY A 61 0.81 6.98 -17.76
CA GLY A 61 0.45 8.35 -18.15
C GLY A 61 1.55 9.18 -18.82
N TRP A 62 2.75 8.64 -19.05
CA TRP A 62 3.88 9.35 -19.71
C TRP A 62 4.09 8.89 -21.16
N ALA A 63 3.03 8.97 -21.98
CA ALA A 63 3.11 8.80 -23.44
C ALA A 63 2.83 10.12 -24.16
#